data_AF-A0A645GYZ4-F1
#
_entry.id   AF-A0A645GYZ4-F1
#
_cell.length_a   1.000
_cell.length_b   1.000
_cell.length_c   1.000
_cell.angle_alpha   90.00
_cell.angle_beta   90.00
_cell.angle_gamma   90.00
#
_symmetry.space_group_name_H-M   'P 1'
#
loop_
_entity.id
_entity.type
_entity.pdbx_description
1 polymer ?
#
loop_
_entity_poly.entity_id
_entity_poly.type
_entity_poly.pdbx_seq_one_letter_code
_entity_poly.pdbx_strand_id
1 'polypeptide(L)'
;MDRIVEDVKQFKQVVIDLDDKGRERLLQAALGLTLGEAENVFAKIIVKDGRLSGADVNEVFAEKQQIIRKSGLLEYYATSERFDNVGGLPILKDWLTKRAAAFSEDARTFGLPSPRGILMLGVQGCGKSLCAKAVANQWQLPLLRFDMGRMFGSLVGSSEENVRRAISVAESVAPAILWVDEIDKAFAGSQGSGATDGGTTARVFGTFLTWLSEKHAPVFVVATANDISQIYRQS
;
A
#
# COMPACT_ATOMS: atom_id res chain seq x y z
N MET A 1 -18.72 4.28 -13.37
CA MET A 1 -19.56 3.45 -12.48
C MET A 1 -21.03 3.58 -12.84
N ASP A 2 -21.61 4.77 -12.82
CA ASP A 2 -23.05 4.98 -13.04
C ASP A 2 -23.54 4.43 -14.38
N ARG A 3 -22.78 4.63 -15.47
CA ARG A 3 -23.06 4.05 -16.79
C ARG A 3 -23.14 2.52 -16.77
N ILE A 4 -22.20 1.83 -16.12
CA ILE A 4 -22.18 0.36 -16.02
C ILE A 4 -23.40 -0.13 -15.23
N VAL A 5 -23.67 0.53 -14.11
CA VAL A 5 -24.84 0.25 -13.26
C VAL A 5 -26.13 0.38 -14.08
N GLU A 6 -26.23 1.40 -14.92
CA GLU A 6 -27.39 1.63 -15.79
C GLU A 6 -27.49 0.61 -16.92
N ASP A 7 -26.39 0.34 -17.63
CA ASP A 7 -26.31 -0.66 -18.70
C ASP A 7 -26.69 -2.05 -18.18
N VAL A 8 -26.25 -2.38 -16.96
CA VAL A 8 -26.45 -3.72 -16.40
C VAL A 8 -27.79 -3.89 -15.67
N LYS A 9 -28.41 -2.81 -15.17
CA LYS A 9 -29.81 -2.82 -14.67
C LYS A 9 -30.82 -3.29 -15.70
N GLN A 10 -30.50 -3.18 -16.99
CA GLN A 10 -31.38 -3.64 -18.08
C GLN A 10 -31.49 -5.18 -18.14
N PHE A 11 -30.54 -5.91 -17.53
CA PHE A 11 -30.63 -7.36 -17.37
C PHE A 11 -31.43 -7.69 -16.10
N LYS A 12 -32.56 -8.39 -16.27
CA LYS A 12 -33.58 -8.67 -15.23
C LYS A 12 -33.12 -9.48 -13.99
N GLN A 13 -31.83 -9.73 -13.80
CA GLN A 13 -31.29 -10.56 -12.71
C GLN A 13 -30.17 -9.91 -11.89
N VAL A 14 -29.93 -8.60 -12.05
CA VAL A 14 -28.84 -7.91 -11.32
C VAL A 14 -29.38 -7.07 -10.16
N VAL A 15 -28.88 -7.32 -8.96
CA VAL A 15 -29.20 -6.56 -7.74
C VAL A 15 -28.09 -5.56 -7.45
N ILE A 16 -28.42 -4.28 -7.37
CA ILE A 16 -27.45 -3.23 -7.03
C ILE A 16 -27.76 -2.73 -5.62
N ASP A 17 -26.92 -3.11 -4.67
CA ASP A 17 -27.08 -2.84 -3.24
C ASP A 17 -25.91 -1.96 -2.75
N LEU A 18 -25.98 -0.69 -3.16
CA LEU A 18 -24.97 0.32 -2.87
C LEU A 18 -25.59 1.48 -2.12
N ASP A 19 -25.35 1.53 -0.82
CA ASP A 19 -25.49 2.75 -0.03
C ASP A 19 -24.36 3.74 -0.35
N ASP A 20 -24.50 5.01 0.05
CA ASP A 20 -23.50 6.05 -0.23
C ASP A 20 -22.10 5.64 0.24
N LYS A 21 -22.02 5.03 1.43
CA LYS A 21 -20.76 4.53 2.00
C LYS A 21 -20.18 3.35 1.23
N GLY A 22 -21.00 2.45 0.72
CA GLY A 22 -20.58 1.31 -0.10
C GLY A 22 -20.08 1.75 -1.47
N ARG A 23 -20.78 2.71 -2.08
CA ARG A 23 -20.35 3.36 -3.32
C ARG A 23 -19.01 4.05 -3.15
N GLU A 24 -18.85 4.86 -2.11
CA GLU A 24 -17.59 5.53 -1.81
C GLU A 24 -16.43 4.54 -1.63
N ARG A 25 -16.65 3.46 -0.86
CA ARG A 25 -15.64 2.41 -0.66
C ARG A 25 -15.20 1.75 -1.96
N LEU A 26 -16.13 1.41 -2.86
CA LEU A 26 -15.78 0.83 -4.17
C LEU A 26 -15.05 1.82 -5.07
N LEU A 27 -15.48 3.09 -5.08
CA LEU A 27 -14.81 4.14 -5.85
C LEU A 27 -13.39 4.35 -5.34
N GLN A 28 -13.21 4.44 -4.01
CA GLN A 28 -11.89 4.52 -3.38
C GLN A 28 -11.02 3.31 -3.74
N ALA A 29 -11.60 2.11 -3.72
CA ALA A 29 -10.88 0.89 -4.08
C ALA A 29 -10.43 0.87 -5.54
N ALA A 30 -11.23 1.45 -6.45
CA ALA A 30 -10.96 1.52 -7.88
C ALA A 30 -10.00 2.64 -8.28
N LEU A 31 -9.72 3.62 -7.42
CA LEU A 31 -8.72 4.67 -7.70
C LEU A 31 -7.37 4.08 -8.08
N GLY A 32 -6.70 4.64 -9.08
CA GLY A 32 -5.45 4.10 -9.62
C GLY A 32 -5.64 3.03 -10.70
N LEU A 33 -6.87 2.54 -10.92
CA LEU A 33 -7.23 1.81 -12.13
C LEU A 33 -7.55 2.81 -13.26
N THR A 34 -7.28 2.40 -14.49
CA THR A 34 -7.84 3.06 -15.68
C THR A 34 -9.37 2.89 -15.73
N LEU A 35 -10.05 3.74 -16.50
CA LEU A 35 -11.50 3.62 -16.67
C LEU A 35 -11.90 2.22 -17.17
N GLY A 36 -11.18 1.68 -18.14
CA GLY A 36 -11.44 0.35 -18.69
C GLY A 36 -11.20 -0.79 -17.68
N GLU A 37 -10.16 -0.69 -16.85
CA GLU A 37 -9.91 -1.67 -15.78
C GLU A 37 -11.02 -1.64 -14.72
N ALA A 38 -11.43 -0.45 -14.28
CA ALA A 38 -12.53 -0.30 -13.34
C ALA A 38 -13.85 -0.82 -13.94
N GLU A 39 -14.12 -0.52 -15.22
CA GLU A 39 -15.29 -1.03 -15.94
C GLU A 39 -15.32 -2.56 -16.00
N ASN A 40 -14.20 -3.16 -16.38
CA ASN A 40 -14.07 -4.61 -16.48
C ASN A 40 -14.25 -5.30 -15.12
N VAL A 41 -13.69 -4.72 -14.04
CA VAL A 41 -13.85 -5.26 -12.69
C VAL A 41 -15.29 -5.22 -12.22
N PHE A 42 -15.97 -4.08 -12.34
CA PHE A 42 -17.36 -3.97 -11.92
C PHE A 42 -18.27 -4.87 -12.75
N ALA A 43 -18.06 -4.92 -14.07
CA ALA A 43 -18.81 -5.84 -14.94
C ALA A 43 -18.58 -7.31 -14.54
N LYS A 44 -17.33 -7.70 -14.25
CA LYS A 44 -16.98 -9.06 -13.81
C LYS A 44 -17.67 -9.43 -12.49
N ILE A 45 -17.68 -8.54 -11.51
CA ILE A 45 -18.38 -8.76 -10.22
C ILE A 45 -19.87 -8.97 -10.49
N ILE A 46 -20.48 -8.08 -11.26
CA ILE A 46 -21.92 -8.14 -11.55
C ILE A 46 -22.30 -9.43 -12.29
N VAL A 47 -21.53 -9.82 -13.31
CA VAL A 47 -21.80 -11.04 -14.09
C VAL A 47 -21.61 -12.31 -13.25
N LYS A 48 -20.61 -12.33 -12.36
CA LYS A 48 -20.28 -13.49 -11.53
C LYS A 48 -21.28 -13.68 -10.39
N ASP A 49 -21.59 -12.60 -9.67
CA ASP A 49 -22.32 -12.67 -8.40
C ASP A 49 -23.78 -12.23 -8.54
N GLY A 50 -24.18 -11.69 -9.69
CA GLY A 50 -25.51 -11.12 -9.93
C GLY A 50 -25.81 -9.91 -9.03
N ARG A 51 -24.80 -9.40 -8.31
CA ARG A 51 -24.93 -8.34 -7.32
C ARG A 51 -23.70 -7.45 -7.32
N LEU A 52 -23.90 -6.15 -7.08
CA LEU A 52 -22.80 -5.22 -6.76
C LEU A 52 -23.11 -4.52 -5.44
N SER A 53 -22.14 -4.51 -4.54
CA SER A 53 -22.26 -3.99 -3.18
C SER A 53 -20.95 -3.44 -2.63
N GLY A 54 -21.02 -2.69 -1.53
CA GLY A 54 -19.84 -2.19 -0.83
C GLY A 54 -18.93 -3.27 -0.23
N ALA A 55 -19.33 -4.56 -0.27
CA ALA A 55 -18.50 -5.68 0.19
C ALA A 55 -17.50 -6.16 -0.89
N ASP A 56 -17.66 -5.73 -2.14
CA ASP A 56 -16.90 -6.25 -3.28
C ASP A 56 -15.54 -5.53 -3.47
N VAL A 57 -15.14 -4.72 -2.49
CA VAL A 57 -13.84 -4.01 -2.44
C VAL A 57 -12.67 -4.96 -2.66
N ASN A 58 -12.73 -6.17 -2.09
CA ASN A 58 -11.67 -7.17 -2.23
C ASN A 58 -11.51 -7.67 -3.67
N GLU A 59 -12.59 -7.76 -4.46
CA GLU A 59 -12.52 -8.15 -5.87
C GLU A 59 -11.87 -7.03 -6.71
N VAL A 60 -12.12 -5.76 -6.36
CA VAL A 60 -11.42 -4.63 -6.98
C VAL A 60 -9.92 -4.69 -6.67
N PHE A 61 -9.55 -5.04 -5.43
CA PHE A 61 -8.14 -5.22 -5.08
C PHE A 61 -7.49 -6.42 -5.76
N ALA A 62 -8.24 -7.48 -6.05
CA ALA A 62 -7.72 -8.61 -6.80
C ALA A 62 -7.26 -8.21 -8.21
N GLU A 63 -7.90 -7.21 -8.82
CA GLU A 63 -7.44 -6.66 -10.10
C GLU A 63 -6.14 -5.86 -9.94
N LYS A 64 -6.07 -4.97 -8.94
CA LYS A 64 -4.83 -4.26 -8.60
C LYS A 64 -3.67 -5.22 -8.33
N GLN A 65 -3.96 -6.33 -7.65
CA GLN A 65 -2.99 -7.39 -7.40
C GLN A 65 -2.40 -7.95 -8.70
N GLN A 66 -3.17 -8.04 -9.79
CA GLN A 66 -2.62 -8.50 -11.07
C GLN A 66 -1.58 -7.53 -11.64
N ILE A 67 -1.84 -6.21 -11.56
CA ILE A 67 -0.89 -5.17 -11.97
C ILE A 67 0.42 -5.33 -11.19
N ILE A 68 0.30 -5.48 -9.87
CA ILE A 68 1.45 -5.63 -8.96
C ILE A 68 2.23 -6.91 -9.27
N ARG A 69 1.54 -8.05 -9.41
CA ARG A 69 2.16 -9.35 -9.73
C ARG A 69 2.89 -9.33 -11.07
N LYS A 70 2.32 -8.69 -12.09
CA LYS A 70 2.95 -8.55 -13.42
C LYS A 70 4.25 -7.75 -13.36
N SER A 71 4.37 -6.78 -12.45
CA SER A 71 5.63 -6.03 -12.26
C SER A 71 6.76 -6.89 -11.72
N GLY A 72 6.45 -7.88 -10.87
CA GLY A 72 7.44 -8.70 -10.17
C GLY A 72 8.27 -7.97 -9.12
N LEU A 73 8.02 -6.67 -8.88
CA LEU A 73 8.82 -5.80 -8.01
C LEU A 73 8.26 -5.66 -6.60
N LEU A 74 6.94 -5.76 -6.44
CA LEU A 74 6.24 -5.66 -5.17
C LEU A 74 5.38 -6.91 -4.94
N GLU A 75 5.19 -7.26 -3.67
CA GLU A 75 4.27 -8.33 -3.28
C GLU A 75 2.96 -7.72 -2.77
N TYR A 76 1.84 -8.17 -3.31
CA TYR A 76 0.53 -7.83 -2.76
C TYR A 76 0.15 -8.79 -1.62
N TYR A 77 -0.21 -8.25 -0.47
CA TYR A 77 -0.74 -9.01 0.66
C TYR A 77 -2.23 -8.77 0.78
N ALA A 78 -3.02 -9.85 0.64
CA ALA A 78 -4.42 -9.83 1.06
C ALA A 78 -4.46 -9.66 2.58
N THR A 79 -5.28 -8.73 3.06
CA THR A 79 -5.37 -8.44 4.50
C THR A 79 -6.73 -8.84 5.03
N SER A 80 -6.70 -9.45 6.21
CA SER A 80 -7.90 -9.85 6.97
C SER A 80 -7.77 -9.50 8.46
N GLU A 81 -6.56 -9.16 8.88
CA GLU A 81 -6.19 -8.83 10.24
C GLU A 81 -6.82 -7.50 10.65
N ARG A 82 -7.37 -7.44 11.86
CA ARG A 82 -8.00 -6.26 12.44
C ARG A 82 -7.13 -5.68 13.53
N PHE A 83 -7.36 -4.42 13.92
CA PHE A 83 -6.63 -3.84 15.06
C PHE A 83 -6.82 -4.64 16.36
N ASP A 84 -7.94 -5.35 16.53
CA ASP A 84 -8.18 -6.22 17.68
C ASP A 84 -7.22 -7.41 17.74
N ASN A 85 -6.63 -7.81 16.60
CA ASN A 85 -5.61 -8.85 16.55
C ASN A 85 -4.22 -8.34 16.99
N VAL A 86 -4.02 -7.02 17.07
CA VAL A 86 -2.75 -6.41 17.48
C VAL A 86 -2.79 -6.13 18.98
N GLY A 87 -1.91 -6.73 19.77
CA GLY A 87 -1.82 -6.45 21.21
C GLY A 87 -1.30 -5.03 21.51
N GLY A 88 -1.92 -4.34 22.47
CA GLY A 88 -1.45 -3.03 22.94
C GLY A 88 -1.56 -1.89 21.92
N LEU A 89 -0.59 -0.98 21.95
CA LEU A 89 -0.46 0.19 21.04
C LEU A 89 -1.69 1.14 21.00
N PRO A 90 -2.36 1.46 22.13
CA PRO A 90 -3.61 2.22 22.11
C PRO A 90 -3.48 3.60 21.48
N ILE A 91 -2.37 4.29 21.75
CA ILE A 91 -2.07 5.63 21.19
C ILE A 91 -1.90 5.55 19.67
N LEU A 92 -1.16 4.55 19.18
CA LEU A 92 -0.94 4.37 17.75
C LEU A 92 -2.25 3.98 17.04
N LYS A 93 -3.05 3.08 17.62
CA LYS A 93 -4.36 2.70 17.07
C LYS A 93 -5.30 3.89 16.97
N ASP A 94 -5.42 4.69 18.04
CA ASP A 94 -6.23 5.91 18.03
C ASP A 94 -5.76 6.91 16.95
N TRP A 95 -4.44 7.11 16.86
CA TRP A 95 -3.85 7.96 15.83
C TRP A 95 -4.19 7.46 14.42
N LEU A 96 -4.00 6.16 14.15
CA LEU A 96 -4.29 5.54 12.84
C LEU A 96 -5.78 5.61 12.50
N THR A 97 -6.68 5.40 13.46
CA THR A 97 -8.13 5.53 13.25
C THR A 97 -8.49 6.94 12.82
N LYS A 98 -7.94 7.97 13.46
CA LYS A 98 -8.18 9.38 13.09
C LYS A 98 -7.63 9.74 11.71
N ARG A 99 -6.55 9.10 11.26
CA ARG A 99 -5.89 9.40 9.99
C ARG A 99 -6.50 8.66 8.79
N ALA A 100 -7.38 7.68 9.02
CA ALA A 100 -8.11 7.00 7.94
C ALA A 100 -8.85 8.01 7.03
N ALA A 101 -9.46 9.04 7.62
CA ALA A 101 -10.19 10.07 6.89
C ALA A 101 -9.29 10.92 5.98
N ALA A 102 -7.98 10.98 6.21
CA ALA A 102 -7.04 11.75 5.38
C ALA A 102 -6.86 11.17 3.96
N PHE A 103 -7.38 9.96 3.71
CA PHE A 103 -7.36 9.31 2.39
C PHE A 103 -8.69 9.45 1.63
N SER A 104 -9.72 10.01 2.27
CA SER A 104 -11.05 10.25 1.67
C SER A 104 -11.01 11.27 0.53
N GLU A 105 -12.08 11.31 -0.26
CA GLU A 105 -12.25 12.30 -1.33
C GLU A 105 -12.38 13.73 -0.76
N ASP A 106 -13.12 13.89 0.33
CA ASP A 106 -13.28 15.18 1.02
C ASP A 106 -11.94 15.74 1.49
N ALA A 107 -11.10 14.90 2.08
CA ALA A 107 -9.77 15.31 2.52
C ALA A 107 -8.89 15.79 1.35
N ARG A 108 -8.98 15.14 0.19
CA ARG A 108 -8.25 15.55 -1.02
C ARG A 108 -8.79 16.86 -1.58
N THR A 109 -10.11 17.00 -1.66
CA THR A 109 -10.78 18.22 -2.13
C THR A 109 -10.46 19.42 -1.25
N PHE A 110 -10.39 19.21 0.07
CA PHE A 110 -9.97 20.23 1.03
C PHE A 110 -8.46 20.56 0.94
N GLY A 111 -7.66 19.71 0.30
CA GLY A 111 -6.20 19.88 0.22
C GLY A 111 -5.45 19.45 1.48
N LEU A 112 -6.02 18.55 2.29
CA LEU A 112 -5.30 17.99 3.43
C LEU A 112 -4.10 17.16 2.93
N PRO A 113 -2.90 17.38 3.49
CA PRO A 113 -1.76 16.55 3.15
C PRO A 113 -1.97 15.11 3.64
N SER A 114 -1.79 14.14 2.75
CA SER A 114 -1.84 12.73 3.14
C SER A 114 -0.67 12.39 4.07
N PRO A 115 -0.89 11.64 5.16
CA PRO A 115 0.19 11.25 6.06
C PRO A 115 1.21 10.39 5.30
N ARG A 116 2.50 10.60 5.57
CA ARG A 116 3.56 9.94 4.80
C ARG A 116 3.82 8.51 5.23
N GLY A 117 3.76 8.25 6.54
CA GLY A 117 4.03 6.94 7.08
C GLY A 117 4.31 6.93 8.57
N ILE A 118 4.66 5.74 9.07
CA ILE A 118 5.12 5.47 10.42
C ILE A 118 6.35 4.55 10.38
N LEU A 119 7.25 4.71 11.35
CA LEU A 119 8.34 3.79 11.61
C LEU A 119 8.07 3.07 12.94
N MET A 120 7.99 1.74 12.87
CA MET A 120 7.77 0.89 14.03
C MET A 120 9.10 0.27 14.47
N LEU A 121 9.53 0.63 15.67
CA LEU A 121 10.76 0.13 16.28
C LEU A 121 10.41 -0.83 17.42
N GLY A 122 11.16 -1.93 17.53
CA GLY A 122 11.03 -2.86 18.66
C GLY A 122 11.62 -4.22 18.35
N VAL A 123 11.72 -5.08 19.36
CA VAL A 123 12.27 -6.43 19.18
C VAL A 123 11.44 -7.27 18.19
N GLN A 124 12.07 -8.29 17.63
CA GLN A 124 11.38 -9.26 16.77
C GLN A 124 10.22 -9.91 17.53
N GLY A 125 9.12 -10.18 16.82
CA GLY A 125 7.92 -10.79 17.42
C GLY A 125 6.92 -9.83 18.06
N CYS A 126 7.18 -8.51 18.16
CA CYS A 126 6.24 -7.53 18.73
C CYS A 126 5.05 -7.14 17.81
N GLY A 127 4.71 -7.95 16.80
CA GLY A 127 3.53 -7.70 15.95
C GLY A 127 3.64 -6.49 15.00
N LYS A 128 4.85 -6.00 14.68
CA LYS A 128 5.05 -4.85 13.76
C LYS A 128 4.44 -5.10 12.38
N SER A 129 4.76 -6.25 11.78
CA SER A 129 4.21 -6.68 10.49
C SER A 129 2.70 -6.91 10.56
N LEU A 130 2.20 -7.42 11.69
CA LEU A 130 0.76 -7.60 11.93
C LEU A 130 0.02 -6.25 11.95
N CYS A 131 0.64 -5.23 12.53
CA CYS A 131 0.09 -3.87 12.53
C CYS A 131 -0.04 -3.31 11.11
N ALA A 132 0.95 -3.51 10.24
CA ALA A 132 0.86 -3.06 8.84
C ALA A 132 -0.36 -3.67 8.12
N LYS A 133 -0.59 -4.97 8.31
CA LYS A 133 -1.76 -5.68 7.77
C LYS A 133 -3.07 -5.17 8.35
N ALA A 134 -3.11 -4.93 9.65
CA ALA A 134 -4.28 -4.40 10.32
C ALA A 134 -4.64 -2.97 9.88
N VAL A 135 -3.65 -2.12 9.63
CA VAL A 135 -3.87 -0.77 9.07
C VAL A 135 -4.51 -0.86 7.69
N ALA A 136 -3.99 -1.73 6.81
CA ALA A 136 -4.51 -1.87 5.46
C ALA A 136 -5.94 -2.39 5.41
N ASN A 137 -6.26 -3.37 6.24
CA ASN A 137 -7.64 -3.83 6.38
C ASN A 137 -8.54 -2.74 6.97
N GLN A 138 -8.10 -2.04 8.02
CA GLN A 138 -8.91 -0.99 8.65
C GLN A 138 -9.20 0.17 7.70
N TRP A 139 -8.22 0.58 6.90
CA TRP A 139 -8.35 1.68 5.96
C TRP A 139 -8.94 1.24 4.62
N GLN A 140 -9.15 -0.07 4.42
CA GLN A 140 -9.57 -0.65 3.15
C GLN A 140 -8.68 -0.16 2.01
N LEU A 141 -7.37 -0.36 2.16
CA LEU A 141 -6.36 0.00 1.15
C LEU A 141 -5.51 -1.21 0.76
N PRO A 142 -5.01 -1.27 -0.49
CA PRO A 142 -4.03 -2.26 -0.92
C PRO A 142 -2.80 -2.27 -0.02
N LEU A 143 -2.34 -3.47 0.40
CA LEU A 143 -1.07 -3.64 1.10
C LEU A 143 0.00 -4.17 0.14
N LEU A 144 1.03 -3.36 -0.06
CA LEU A 144 2.19 -3.67 -0.90
C LEU A 144 3.38 -3.90 0.02
N ARG A 145 4.01 -5.07 -0.04
CA ARG A 145 5.29 -5.31 0.64
C ARG A 145 6.43 -4.95 -0.31
N PHE A 146 7.31 -4.09 0.21
CA PHE A 146 8.57 -3.72 -0.40
C PHE A 146 9.68 -4.51 0.28
N ASP A 147 10.18 -5.55 -0.39
CA ASP A 147 11.34 -6.30 0.10
C ASP A 147 12.62 -5.60 -0.33
N MET A 148 13.18 -4.83 0.60
CA MET A 148 14.38 -4.06 0.38
C MET A 148 15.61 -4.97 0.11
N GLY A 149 15.70 -6.14 0.74
CA GLY A 149 16.77 -7.11 0.50
C GLY A 149 16.75 -7.67 -0.93
N ARG A 150 15.56 -7.99 -1.44
CA ARG A 150 15.37 -8.43 -2.83
C ARG A 150 15.74 -7.34 -3.85
N MET A 151 15.49 -6.07 -3.52
CA MET A 151 15.83 -4.95 -4.40
C MET A 151 17.35 -4.69 -4.46
N PHE A 152 18.09 -4.96 -3.39
CA PHE A 152 19.55 -4.81 -3.38
C PHE A 152 20.29 -6.00 -3.99
N GLY A 153 19.72 -7.21 -3.96
CA GLY A 153 20.36 -8.43 -4.47
C GLY A 153 20.32 -8.62 -6.00
N SER A 154 19.60 -7.77 -6.74
CA SER A 154 19.56 -7.84 -8.21
C SER A 154 20.83 -7.24 -8.84
N LEU A 155 21.47 -7.96 -9.77
CA LEU A 155 22.65 -7.61 -10.58
C LEU A 155 23.08 -6.12 -10.54
N VAL A 156 24.37 -5.91 -10.20
CA VAL A 156 25.08 -4.63 -10.14
C VAL A 156 24.66 -3.71 -11.31
N GLY A 157 23.96 -2.61 -10.99
CA GLY A 157 23.47 -1.60 -11.94
C GLY A 157 21.95 -1.50 -12.08
N SER A 158 21.19 -2.56 -11.77
CA SER A 158 19.72 -2.59 -11.93
C SER A 158 18.93 -2.20 -10.67
N SER A 159 19.58 -2.16 -9.50
CA SER A 159 18.92 -2.01 -8.19
C SER A 159 18.21 -0.66 -8.01
N GLU A 160 18.80 0.45 -8.46
CA GLU A 160 18.17 1.77 -8.33
C GLU A 160 16.96 1.92 -9.26
N GLU A 161 17.09 1.43 -10.49
CA GLU A 161 15.99 1.40 -11.44
C GLU A 161 14.83 0.52 -10.94
N ASN A 162 15.14 -0.62 -10.32
CA ASN A 162 14.15 -1.49 -9.68
C ASN A 162 13.40 -0.76 -8.56
N VAL A 163 14.09 -0.02 -7.69
CA VAL A 163 13.45 0.78 -6.63
C VAL A 163 12.59 1.89 -7.22
N ARG A 164 13.06 2.61 -8.24
CA ARG A 164 12.26 3.65 -8.93
C ARG A 164 11.01 3.04 -9.57
N ARG A 165 11.12 1.90 -10.26
CA ARG A 165 9.97 1.20 -10.84
C ARG A 165 9.02 0.68 -9.77
N ALA A 166 9.52 0.12 -8.67
CA ALA A 166 8.70 -0.35 -7.56
C ALA A 166 7.91 0.82 -6.93
N ILE A 167 8.55 1.97 -6.76
CA ILE A 167 7.90 3.21 -6.35
C ILE A 167 6.80 3.59 -7.34
N SER A 168 7.09 3.63 -8.65
CA SER A 168 6.08 3.96 -9.67
C SER A 168 4.89 3.00 -9.66
N VAL A 169 5.11 1.70 -9.40
CA VAL A 169 4.03 0.72 -9.23
C VAL A 169 3.22 0.99 -7.96
N ALA A 170 3.85 1.39 -6.86
CA ALA A 170 3.14 1.76 -5.64
C ALA A 170 2.29 3.03 -5.83
N GLU A 171 2.79 4.02 -6.58
CA GLU A 171 2.07 5.25 -6.90
C GLU A 171 0.93 5.02 -7.88
N SER A 172 1.07 4.13 -8.86
CA SER A 172 0.01 3.86 -9.85
C SER A 172 -1.22 3.22 -9.21
N VAL A 173 -1.06 2.45 -8.14
CA VAL A 173 -2.18 1.81 -7.42
C VAL A 173 -2.69 2.62 -6.23
N ALA A 174 -2.16 3.83 -6.01
CA ALA A 174 -2.52 4.69 -4.90
C ALA A 174 -4.02 5.09 -4.95
N PRO A 175 -4.70 5.24 -3.79
CA PRO A 175 -4.17 5.18 -2.42
C PRO A 175 -3.80 3.75 -2.01
N ALA A 176 -2.66 3.61 -1.31
CA ALA A 176 -2.12 2.30 -0.93
C ALA A 176 -1.24 2.39 0.33
N ILE A 177 -0.98 1.25 0.95
CA ILE A 177 0.00 1.11 2.03
C ILE A 177 1.22 0.36 1.51
N LEU A 178 2.39 0.98 1.68
CA LEU A 178 3.68 0.37 1.37
C LEU A 178 4.35 -0.08 2.67
N TRP A 179 4.34 -1.37 2.91
CA TRP A 179 5.04 -1.98 4.04
C TRP A 179 6.50 -2.28 3.66
N VAL A 180 7.42 -1.61 4.34
CA VAL A 180 8.87 -1.82 4.21
C VAL A 180 9.33 -2.58 5.45
N ASP A 181 9.72 -3.85 5.27
CA ASP A 181 10.11 -4.70 6.38
C ASP A 181 11.62 -4.64 6.63
N GLU A 182 12.02 -4.62 7.90
CA GLU A 182 13.42 -4.69 8.35
C GLU A 182 14.34 -3.65 7.68
N ILE A 183 13.88 -2.39 7.69
CA ILE A 183 14.59 -1.27 7.07
C ILE A 183 16.00 -1.09 7.65
N ASP A 184 16.22 -1.51 8.91
CA ASP A 184 17.52 -1.58 9.60
C ASP A 184 18.56 -2.42 8.86
N LYS A 185 18.17 -3.46 8.12
CA LYS A 185 19.11 -4.26 7.31
C LYS A 185 19.68 -3.45 6.14
N ALA A 186 18.91 -2.52 5.58
CA ALA A 186 19.39 -1.61 4.55
C ALA A 186 20.46 -0.65 5.10
N PHE A 187 20.24 -0.14 6.32
CA PHE A 187 21.20 0.72 6.99
C PHE A 187 22.53 0.01 7.27
N ALA A 188 22.48 -1.25 7.75
CA ALA A 188 23.68 -2.04 8.00
C ALA A 188 24.52 -2.25 6.72
N GLY A 189 23.87 -2.53 5.58
CA GLY A 189 24.54 -2.67 4.28
C GLY A 189 25.17 -1.36 3.75
N SER A 190 24.64 -0.20 4.16
CA SER A 190 25.20 1.11 3.80
C SER A 190 26.48 1.50 4.57
N GLN A 191 26.74 0.87 5.72
CA GLN A 191 27.86 1.20 6.63
C GLN A 191 29.13 0.34 6.39
N GLY A 192 29.06 -0.68 5.53
CA GLY A 192 30.17 -1.59 5.26
C GLY A 192 31.29 -0.93 4.43
N SER A 193 32.31 -0.40 5.10
CA SER A 193 33.53 0.11 4.47
C SER A 193 34.40 -1.05 3.97
N GLY A 194 34.36 -1.37 2.67
CA GLY A 194 35.39 -2.20 2.04
C GLY A 194 34.98 -3.09 0.85
N ALA A 195 33.70 -3.25 0.54
CA ALA A 195 33.25 -4.02 -0.62
C ALA A 195 32.47 -3.13 -1.59
N THR A 196 32.63 -3.39 -2.89
CA THR A 196 32.03 -2.68 -4.03
C THR A 196 30.51 -2.45 -3.95
N ASP A 197 29.80 -3.15 -3.06
CA ASP A 197 28.35 -3.16 -2.94
C ASP A 197 27.78 -2.14 -1.93
N GLY A 198 28.58 -1.62 -0.99
CA GLY A 198 28.12 -0.68 0.04
C GLY A 198 27.64 0.66 -0.52
N GLY A 199 28.33 1.18 -1.54
CA GLY A 199 27.97 2.44 -2.22
C GLY A 199 26.73 2.34 -3.10
N THR A 200 26.37 1.14 -3.58
CA THR A 200 25.13 0.92 -4.34
C THR A 200 23.93 0.86 -3.39
N THR A 201 24.06 0.14 -2.27
CA THR A 201 23.01 0.06 -1.23
C THR A 201 22.66 1.44 -0.68
N ALA A 202 23.67 2.26 -0.36
CA ALA A 202 23.47 3.62 0.13
C ALA A 202 22.73 4.53 -0.87
N ARG A 203 23.06 4.46 -2.17
CA ARG A 203 22.40 5.24 -3.22
C ARG A 203 20.95 4.84 -3.41
N VAL A 204 20.68 3.54 -3.51
CA VAL A 204 19.32 3.00 -3.68
C VAL A 204 18.44 3.36 -2.48
N PHE A 205 18.98 3.25 -1.26
CA PHE A 205 18.27 3.66 -0.06
C PHE A 205 18.03 5.17 -0.02
N GLY A 206 19.00 5.97 -0.46
CA GLY A 206 18.85 7.41 -0.68
C GLY A 206 17.68 7.73 -1.61
N THR A 207 17.58 7.04 -2.76
CA THR A 207 16.46 7.22 -3.69
C THR A 207 15.10 6.96 -3.02
N PHE A 208 15.00 5.92 -2.18
CA PHE A 208 13.78 5.64 -1.42
C PHE A 208 13.45 6.76 -0.40
N LEU A 209 14.44 7.25 0.35
CA LEU A 209 14.24 8.33 1.33
C LEU A 209 13.87 9.66 0.67
N THR A 210 14.52 10.00 -0.45
CA THR A 210 14.17 11.20 -1.24
C THR A 210 12.73 11.11 -1.72
N TRP A 211 12.32 9.97 -2.30
CA TRP A 211 10.94 9.76 -2.68
C TRP A 211 9.98 9.88 -1.50
N LEU A 212 10.28 9.27 -0.35
CA LEU A 212 9.45 9.39 0.85
C LEU A 212 9.30 10.85 1.30
N SER A 213 10.33 11.68 1.06
CA SER A 213 10.33 13.10 1.37
C SER A 213 9.58 13.97 0.34
N GLU A 214 9.49 13.54 -0.91
CA GLU A 214 8.98 14.37 -2.02
C GLU A 214 7.63 13.90 -2.57
N LYS A 215 7.18 12.68 -2.24
CA LYS A 215 5.96 12.09 -2.80
C LYS A 215 4.72 12.95 -2.54
N HIS A 216 3.92 13.10 -3.60
CA HIS A 216 2.57 13.66 -3.54
C HIS A 216 1.49 12.56 -3.59
N ALA A 217 1.82 11.40 -4.14
CA ALA A 217 0.90 10.27 -4.19
C ALA A 217 0.50 9.81 -2.77
N PRO A 218 -0.77 9.43 -2.54
CA PRO A 218 -1.29 9.00 -1.25
C PRO A 218 -0.87 7.55 -0.91
N VAL A 219 0.44 7.31 -0.86
CA VAL A 219 1.06 6.05 -0.45
C VAL A 219 1.51 6.17 1.01
N PHE A 220 0.86 5.46 1.93
CA PHE A 220 1.24 5.47 3.35
C PHE A 220 2.31 4.43 3.63
N VAL A 221 3.48 4.85 4.11
CA VAL A 221 4.59 3.92 4.38
C VAL A 221 4.52 3.38 5.81
N VAL A 222 4.50 2.06 5.97
CA VAL A 222 4.71 1.40 7.28
C VAL A 222 6.08 0.75 7.24
N ALA A 223 7.06 1.37 7.89
CA ALA A 223 8.40 0.81 8.01
C ALA A 223 8.56 0.05 9.33
N THR A 224 9.22 -1.10 9.32
CA THR A 224 9.57 -1.85 10.54
C THR A 224 11.08 -1.90 10.69
N ALA A 225 11.57 -1.82 11.92
CA ALA A 225 12.98 -2.05 12.24
C ALA A 225 13.12 -2.84 13.56
N ASN A 226 14.14 -3.68 13.65
CA ASN A 226 14.43 -4.47 14.84
C ASN A 226 15.58 -3.89 15.67
N ASP A 227 16.61 -3.35 15.01
CA ASP A 227 17.77 -2.72 15.65
C ASP A 227 17.81 -1.22 15.38
N ILE A 228 17.71 -0.45 16.47
CA ILE A 228 17.69 1.02 16.45
C ILE A 228 19.11 1.60 16.47
N SER A 229 20.11 0.82 16.89
CA SER A 229 21.51 1.30 17.01
C SER A 229 22.11 1.74 15.67
N GLN A 230 21.60 1.18 14.57
CA GLN A 230 22.02 1.49 13.21
C GLN A 230 21.40 2.78 12.64
N ILE A 231 20.30 3.28 13.22
CA ILE A 231 19.54 4.43 12.71
C ILE A 231 20.13 5.76 13.24
N TYR A 232 20.68 5.79 14.45
CA TYR A 232 21.14 7.02 15.11
C TYR A 232 22.57 7.45 14.79
N ARG A 233 23.34 6.69 13.99
CA ARG A 233 24.76 6.99 13.74
C ARG A 233 25.00 8.08 12.67
N GLN A 234 23.98 8.86 12.30
CA GLN A 234 24.04 9.93 11.29
C GLN A 234 24.02 11.37 11.85
N SER A 235 24.13 11.56 13.17
CA SER A 235 24.27 12.88 13.81
C SER A 235 25.61 13.06 14.48
#